data_AF-A0A835LMR0-F1
#
_entry.id   AF-A0A835LMR0-F1
#
_cell.length_a   1.000
_cell.length_b   1.000
_cell.length_c   1.000
_cell.angle_alpha   90.00
_cell.angle_beta   90.00
_cell.angle_gamma   90.00
#
_symmetry.space_group_name_H-M   'P 1'
#
loop_
_entity.id
_entity.type
_entity.pdbx_description
1 polymer ?
#
loop_
_entity_poly.entity_id
_entity_poly.type
_entity_poly.pdbx_seq_one_letter_code
_entity_poly.pdbx_strand_id
1 'polypeptide(L)'
;MICCCYNMDATTTNYSKAWYEKSFKEVSTYLKKVGYNPDEIPFVPISGFEVDNMIERSTNLDCSKGPSLLEALDLISEPKRPTDKPLHLPLQDVYKIGGIGTVPVGRVSTGLIKPGMVITFGTIG
;
A
#
# COMPACT_ATOMS: atom_id res chain seq x y z
N MET A 1 0.95 2.85 6.44
CA MET A 1 2.05 2.29 5.63
C MET A 1 2.41 0.93 6.22
N ILE A 2 2.69 -0.08 5.40
CA ILE A 2 3.17 -1.40 5.84
C ILE A 2 4.55 -1.60 5.22
N CYS A 3 5.52 -2.13 5.98
CA CYS A 3 6.83 -2.46 5.47
C CYS A 3 6.99 -3.98 5.35
N CYS A 4 7.13 -4.48 4.12
CA CYS A 4 7.36 -5.90 3.87
C CYS A 4 8.86 -6.16 3.75
N CYS A 5 9.42 -7.00 4.64
CA CYS A 5 10.77 -7.52 4.51
C CYS A 5 10.73 -8.74 3.58
N TYR A 6 11.02 -8.50 2.30
CA TYR A 6 10.87 -9.47 1.22
C TYR A 6 12.10 -10.39 1.07
N ASN A 7 11.93 -11.52 0.36
CA ASN A 7 12.96 -12.53 0.07
C ASN A 7 13.56 -13.20 1.32
N MET A 8 12.73 -13.56 2.30
CA MET A 8 13.22 -14.30 3.48
C MET A 8 13.64 -15.74 3.17
N ASP A 9 13.17 -16.31 2.06
CA ASP A 9 13.53 -17.64 1.55
C ASP A 9 14.91 -17.71 0.86
N ALA A 10 15.44 -16.56 0.43
CA ALA A 10 16.68 -16.53 -0.34
C ALA A 10 17.84 -17.14 0.46
N THR A 11 18.77 -17.84 -0.21
CA THR A 11 19.90 -18.51 0.45
C THR A 11 20.79 -17.58 1.30
N THR A 12 20.79 -16.28 0.98
CA THR A 12 21.53 -15.24 1.71
C THR A 12 20.84 -14.81 3.00
N THR A 13 19.51 -14.93 3.09
CA THR A 13 18.70 -14.51 4.24
C THR A 13 18.28 -15.73 5.06
N ASN A 14 17.85 -16.80 4.39
CA ASN A 14 17.56 -18.14 4.93
C ASN A 14 16.73 -18.08 6.22
N TYR A 15 15.64 -17.32 6.19
CA TYR A 15 14.73 -17.07 7.30
C TYR A 15 15.40 -16.53 8.57
N SER A 16 16.60 -15.94 8.45
CA SER A 16 17.42 -15.47 9.56
C SER A 16 16.76 -14.34 10.32
N LYS A 17 16.50 -14.59 11.60
CA LYS A 17 16.04 -13.57 12.55
C LYS A 17 17.02 -12.40 12.66
N ALA A 18 18.33 -12.67 12.66
CA ALA A 18 19.35 -11.63 12.76
C ALA A 18 19.34 -10.71 11.52
N TRP A 19 19.05 -11.26 10.34
CA TRP A 19 18.89 -10.47 9.13
C TRP A 19 17.66 -9.57 9.21
N TYR A 20 16.52 -10.13 9.61
CA TYR A 20 15.28 -9.38 9.83
C TYR A 20 15.48 -8.22 10.83
N GLU A 21 16.08 -8.48 12.00
CA GLU A 21 16.30 -7.46 13.03
C GLU A 21 17.24 -6.34 12.56
N LYS A 22 18.28 -6.69 11.79
CA LYS A 22 19.16 -5.71 11.15
C LYS A 22 18.39 -4.81 10.20
N SER A 23 17.61 -5.39 9.29
CA SER A 23 16.79 -4.64 8.32
C SER A 23 15.75 -3.77 9.02
N PHE A 24 15.07 -4.30 10.03
CA PHE A 24 14.11 -3.56 10.85
C PHE A 24 14.75 -2.32 11.48
N LYS A 25 15.93 -2.47 12.11
CA LYS A 25 16.64 -1.36 12.78
C LYS A 25 17.06 -0.28 11.79
N GLU A 26 17.62 -0.67 10.65
CA GLU A 26 18.10 0.25 9.62
C GLU A 26 16.93 1.05 9.03
N VAL A 27 15.89 0.36 8.55
CA VAL A 27 14.71 1.01 7.95
C VAL A 27 13.98 1.87 8.99
N SER A 28 13.80 1.40 10.22
CA SER A 28 13.19 2.20 11.30
C SER A 28 13.94 3.50 11.58
N THR A 29 15.27 3.47 11.50
CA THR A 29 16.10 4.68 11.67
C THR A 29 15.85 5.69 10.55
N TYR A 30 15.74 5.22 9.30
CA TYR A 30 15.41 6.09 8.16
C TYR A 30 13.98 6.63 8.24
N LEU A 31 13.01 5.81 8.61
CA LEU A 31 11.61 6.22 8.76
C LEU A 31 11.46 7.33 9.80
N LYS A 32 12.13 7.21 10.96
CA LYS A 32 12.17 8.27 11.97
C LYS A 32 12.73 9.58 11.43
N LYS A 33 13.79 9.53 10.61
CA LYS A 33 14.39 10.73 9.99
C LYS A 33 13.45 11.43 9.00
N VAL A 34 12.64 10.67 8.27
CA VAL A 34 11.64 11.21 7.32
C VAL A 34 10.39 11.72 8.04
N GLY A 35 10.23 11.41 9.32
CA GLY A 35 9.12 11.89 10.16
C GLY A 35 8.01 10.87 10.38
N TYR A 36 8.21 9.61 10.02
CA TYR A 36 7.28 8.52 10.33
C TYR A 36 7.56 7.93 11.72
N ASN A 37 6.49 7.52 12.41
CA ASN A 37 6.60 6.72 13.63
C ASN A 37 6.72 5.22 13.27
N PRO A 38 7.90 4.58 13.42
CA PRO A 38 8.04 3.17 13.06
C PRO A 38 7.27 2.22 13.99
N ASP A 39 6.89 2.67 15.19
CA ASP A 39 6.12 1.84 16.12
C ASP A 39 4.68 1.63 15.65
N GLU A 40 4.17 2.50 14.77
CA GLU A 40 2.85 2.40 14.13
C GLU A 40 2.90 1.68 12.77
N ILE A 41 4.09 1.32 12.30
CA ILE A 41 4.27 0.71 10.97
C ILE A 41 4.52 -0.78 11.17
N PRO A 42 3.60 -1.66 10.75
CA PRO A 42 3.84 -3.08 10.81
C PRO A 42 4.98 -3.46 9.86
N PHE A 43 5.98 -4.15 10.42
CA PHE A 43 7.05 -4.78 9.67
C PHE A 43 6.76 -6.28 9.55
N VAL A 44 6.55 -6.73 8.32
CA VAL A 44 6.09 -8.09 8.02
C VAL A 44 7.17 -8.81 7.20
N PRO A 45 7.87 -9.82 7.73
CA PRO A 45 8.75 -10.66 6.93
C PRO A 45 7.89 -11.55 6.02
N ILE A 46 8.22 -11.62 4.74
CA ILE A 46 7.47 -12.40 3.74
C ILE A 46 8.41 -13.09 2.74
N SER A 47 7.92 -14.17 2.14
CA SER A 47 8.41 -14.69 0.86
C SER A 47 7.27 -14.68 -0.15
N GLY A 48 7.49 -14.06 -1.31
CA GLY A 48 6.53 -14.16 -2.40
C GLY A 48 6.62 -15.46 -3.18
N PHE A 49 7.77 -16.13 -3.12
CA PHE A 49 8.00 -17.37 -3.86
C PHE A 49 7.40 -18.57 -3.12
N GLU A 50 7.69 -18.69 -1.82
CA GLU A 50 7.14 -19.73 -0.95
C GLU A 50 5.76 -19.34 -0.37
N VAL A 51 5.28 -18.12 -0.65
CA VAL A 51 4.01 -17.57 -0.16
C VAL A 51 3.97 -17.46 1.38
N ASP A 52 5.14 -17.38 2.01
CA ASP A 52 5.26 -17.30 3.46
C ASP A 52 4.76 -15.97 4.02
N ASN A 53 3.90 -16.06 5.03
CA ASN A 53 3.40 -14.94 5.83
C ASN A 53 2.61 -13.89 5.01
N MET A 54 2.10 -14.28 3.83
CA MET A 54 1.28 -13.42 2.97
C MET A 54 -0.20 -13.41 3.40
N ILE A 55 -0.80 -14.59 3.52
CA ILE A 55 -2.21 -14.76 3.92
C ILE A 55 -2.23 -15.34 5.33
N GLU A 56 -1.63 -16.50 5.50
CA GLU A 56 -1.48 -17.21 6.76
C GLU A 56 -0.07 -17.05 7.32
N ARG A 57 0.09 -17.26 8.63
CA ARG A 57 1.40 -17.19 9.28
C ARG A 57 2.25 -18.38 8.87
N SER A 58 3.49 -18.09 8.47
CA SER A 58 4.45 -19.14 8.09
C SER A 58 5.06 -19.81 9.31
N THR A 59 5.28 -21.13 9.22
CA THR A 59 6.05 -21.90 10.19
C THR A 59 7.56 -21.76 9.99
N ASN A 60 8.02 -21.27 8.83
CA ASN A 60 9.44 -21.04 8.54
C ASN A 60 9.95 -19.73 9.18
N LEU A 61 9.02 -18.83 9.54
CA LEU A 61 9.30 -17.51 10.08
C LEU A 61 9.02 -17.45 11.59
N ASP A 62 9.74 -18.25 12.39
CA ASP A 62 9.64 -18.21 13.86
C ASP A 62 9.96 -16.83 14.47
N CYS A 63 10.58 -15.93 13.69
CA CYS A 63 10.85 -14.54 14.07
C CYS A 63 9.61 -13.64 14.03
N SER A 64 8.54 -14.03 13.32
CA SER A 64 7.31 -13.22 13.17
C SER A 64 6.28 -13.56 14.25
N LYS A 65 6.48 -13.04 15.47
CA LYS A 65 5.37 -12.92 16.44
C LYS A 65 4.32 -11.89 16.02
N GLY A 66 4.54 -11.20 14.89
CA GLY A 66 3.65 -10.20 14.31
C GLY A 66 2.58 -10.79 13.39
N PRO A 67 1.74 -9.91 12.81
CA PRO A 67 0.68 -10.31 11.89
C PRO A 67 1.24 -10.85 10.55
N SER A 68 0.44 -11.63 9.83
CA SER A 68 0.64 -11.86 8.39
C SER A 68 0.39 -10.58 7.60
N LEU A 69 0.75 -10.56 6.30
CA LEU A 69 0.49 -9.39 5.46
C LEU A 69 -1.01 -9.09 5.34
N LEU A 70 -1.86 -10.11 5.20
CA LEU A 70 -3.31 -9.93 5.19
C LEU A 70 -3.82 -9.36 6.52
N GLU A 71 -3.40 -9.95 7.64
CA GLU A 71 -3.76 -9.41 8.98
C GLU A 71 -3.29 -7.96 9.15
N ALA A 72 -2.11 -7.61 8.63
CA ALA A 72 -1.59 -6.24 8.69
C ALA A 72 -2.40 -5.26 7.83
N LEU A 73 -2.95 -5.71 6.69
CA LEU A 73 -3.84 -4.91 5.85
C LEU A 73 -5.18 -4.66 6.54
N ASP A 74 -5.74 -5.67 7.20
CA ASP A 74 -7.01 -5.55 7.95
C ASP A 74 -6.90 -4.60 9.15
N LEU A 75 -5.69 -4.41 9.69
CA LEU A 75 -5.42 -3.44 10.75
C LEU A 75 -5.37 -1.98 10.26
N ILE A 76 -5.33 -1.72 8.95
CA ILE A 76 -5.31 -0.35 8.43
C ILE A 76 -6.68 0.31 8.65
N SER A 77 -6.68 1.42 9.37
CA SER A 77 -7.86 2.27 9.47
C SER A 77 -8.17 2.96 8.14
N GLU A 78 -9.42 2.89 7.69
CA GLU A 78 -9.85 3.60 6.50
C GLU A 78 -9.71 5.12 6.65
N PRO A 79 -9.11 5.82 5.66
CA PRO A 79 -9.02 7.27 5.70
C PRO A 79 -10.40 7.90 5.48
N LYS A 80 -10.70 8.98 6.23
CA LYS A 80 -11.93 9.74 6.04
C LYS A 80 -11.98 10.35 4.64
N ARG A 81 -13.06 10.06 3.90
CA ARG A 81 -13.27 10.60 2.55
C ARG A 81 -13.78 12.05 2.63
N PRO A 82 -13.13 13.02 1.96
CA PRO A 82 -13.56 14.42 1.95
C PRO A 82 -14.67 14.66 0.91
N THR A 83 -15.87 14.17 1.20
CA THR A 83 -17.03 14.27 0.29
C THR A 83 -17.71 15.64 0.30
N ASP A 84 -17.45 16.44 1.33
CA ASP A 84 -17.94 17.80 1.55
C ASP A 84 -17.19 18.86 0.72
N LYS A 85 -16.01 18.52 0.20
CA LYS A 85 -15.20 19.40 -0.65
C LYS A 85 -15.64 19.35 -2.11
N PRO A 86 -15.30 20.37 -2.93
CA PRO A 86 -15.53 20.34 -4.38
C PRO A 86 -14.91 19.10 -5.05
N LEU A 87 -15.52 18.67 -6.15
CA LEU A 87 -15.02 17.53 -6.94
C LEU A 87 -13.64 17.84 -7.52
N HIS A 88 -12.65 17.02 -7.15
CA HIS A 88 -11.38 16.96 -7.86
C HIS A 88 -11.05 15.51 -8.21
N LEU A 89 -10.86 15.26 -9.51
CA LEU A 89 -10.54 13.95 -10.08
C LEU A 89 -9.33 14.13 -11.02
N PRO A 90 -8.11 13.91 -10.53
CA PRO A 90 -6.91 13.91 -11.37
C PRO A 90 -6.97 12.78 -12.39
N LEU A 91 -6.72 13.10 -13.66
CA LEU A 91 -6.70 12.10 -14.72
C LEU A 91 -5.38 11.34 -14.70
N GLN A 92 -5.48 10.01 -14.66
CA GLN A 92 -4.36 9.09 -14.79
C GLN A 92 -4.17 8.67 -16.24
N ASP A 93 -5.25 8.25 -16.90
CA ASP A 93 -5.25 7.79 -18.28
C ASP A 93 -6.53 8.20 -19.00
N VAL A 94 -6.49 8.23 -20.33
CA VAL A 94 -7.66 8.51 -21.18
C VAL A 94 -7.74 7.49 -22.30
N TYR A 95 -8.86 6.76 -22.35
CA TYR A 95 -9.11 5.75 -23.37
C TYR A 95 -10.14 6.22 -24.39
N LYS A 96 -10.05 5.70 -25.62
CA LYS A 96 -11.11 5.80 -26.63
C LYS A 96 -11.66 4.40 -26.86
N ILE A 97 -12.91 4.18 -26.45
CA ILE A 97 -13.58 2.89 -26.57
C ILE A 97 -14.65 3.01 -27.66
N GLY A 98 -14.57 2.15 -28.68
CA GLY A 98 -15.55 2.13 -29.77
C GLY A 98 -16.97 1.93 -29.25
N GLY A 99 -17.91 2.76 -29.71
CA GLY A 99 -19.31 2.73 -29.27
C GLY A 99 -19.62 3.43 -27.94
N ILE A 100 -18.63 3.74 -27.11
CA ILE A 100 -18.80 4.47 -25.83
C ILE A 100 -18.27 5.90 -25.95
N GLY A 101 -17.11 6.09 -26.58
CA GLY A 101 -16.44 7.37 -26.72
C GLY A 101 -15.18 7.48 -25.86
N THR A 102 -14.91 8.70 -25.37
CA THR A 102 -13.72 9.00 -24.55
C THR A 102 -13.98 8.72 -23.08
N VAL A 103 -13.13 7.91 -22.45
CA VAL A 103 -13.24 7.48 -21.06
C VAL A 103 -11.99 7.89 -20.28
N PRO A 104 -12.04 9.01 -19.53
CA PRO A 104 -10.98 9.37 -18.60
C PRO A 104 -11.02 8.48 -17.35
N VAL A 105 -9.86 8.09 -16.86
CA VAL A 105 -9.68 7.25 -15.67
C VAL A 105 -8.87 8.01 -14.64
N GLY A 106 -9.27 7.92 -13.38
CA GLY A 106 -8.57 8.55 -12.27
C GLY A 106 -9.23 8.25 -10.94
N ARG A 107 -8.54 8.56 -9.86
CA ARG A 107 -9.07 8.43 -8.50
C ARG A 107 -9.76 9.73 -8.10
N VAL A 108 -10.98 9.64 -7.58
CA VAL A 108 -11.65 10.77 -6.94
C VAL A 108 -10.88 11.14 -5.66
N SER A 109 -10.29 12.32 -5.65
CA SER A 109 -9.52 12.84 -4.50
C SER A 109 -10.43 13.53 -3.49
N THR A 110 -11.38 14.32 -3.97
CA THR A 110 -12.36 15.05 -3.15
C THR A 110 -13.71 15.12 -3.84
N GLY A 111 -14.76 15.33 -3.05
CA GLY A 111 -16.13 15.51 -3.55
C GLY A 111 -16.77 14.22 -4.03
N LEU A 112 -17.82 14.37 -4.84
CA LEU A 112 -18.63 13.28 -5.37
C LEU A 112 -18.82 13.44 -6.87
N ILE A 113 -18.86 12.32 -7.59
CA ILE A 113 -19.20 12.26 -9.01
C ILE A 113 -20.44 11.38 -9.20
N LYS A 114 -21.39 11.83 -10.01
CA LYS A 114 -22.62 11.12 -10.36
C LYS A 114 -22.86 11.25 -11.87
N PRO A 115 -23.48 10.24 -12.51
CA PRO A 115 -23.90 10.36 -13.91
C PRO A 115 -24.76 11.61 -14.13
N GLY A 116 -24.54 12.30 -15.26
CA GLY A 116 -25.28 13.52 -15.63
C GLY A 116 -24.76 14.83 -15.03
N MET A 117 -23.72 14.80 -14.18
CA MET A 117 -23.06 16.02 -13.74
C MET A 117 -22.34 16.71 -14.89
N VAL A 118 -22.50 18.04 -14.99
CA VAL A 118 -21.65 18.88 -15.84
C VAL A 118 -20.32 19.07 -15.12
N ILE A 119 -19.23 18.63 -15.75
CA ILE A 119 -17.88 18.71 -15.19
C ILE A 119 -17.00 19.60 -16.06
N THR A 120 -15.97 20.16 -15.44
CA THR A 120 -14.94 20.96 -16.11
C THR A 120 -13.60 20.26 -15.95
N PHE A 121 -12.88 20.06 -17.06
CA PHE A 121 -11.49 19.59 -17.02
C PHE A 121 -10.58 20.80 -16.75
N GLY A 122 -9.96 20.83 -15.57
CA GLY A 122 -8.97 21.85 -15.21
C GLY A 122 -7.69 21.70 -16.04
N THR A 123 -7.06 22.82 -16.36
CA THR A 123 -5.84 22.94 -17.20
C THR A 123 -5.98 22.48 -18.66
N ILE A 124 -7.12 22.79 -19.29
CA ILE A 124 -7.13 23.00 -20.73
C ILE A 124 -7.01 24.53 -20.90
N GLY A 125 -5.79 25.01 -21.15
CA GLY A 125 -5.64 26.30 -21.83
C GLY A 125 -6.22 26.18 -23.23
#